data_AF-A0A849UA99-F1
#
_entry.id   AF-A0A849UA99-F1
#
_cell.length_a   1.000
_cell.length_b   1.000
_cell.length_c   1.000
_cell.angle_alpha   90.00
_cell.angle_beta   90.00
_cell.angle_gamma   90.00
#
_symmetry.space_group_name_H-M   'P 1'
#
loop_
_entity.id
_entity.type
_entity.pdbx_description
1 polymer ?
#
loop_
_entity_poly.entity_id
_entity_poly.type
_entity_poly.pdbx_seq_one_letter_code
_entity_poly.pdbx_strand_id
1 'polypeptide(L)'
;PILGAADYKLVHHCKNGRSVYSFCMCPGGTVVAATSEVGHVVTNGMSQYSRNERNANSGIVVGITPDDYPGNPLAGIDFQRQWEARAFVLGGETYDAPGQLVGDFLAKRPSTALGTVQPSYTPGVHLCDLSTALPDYAIEAIREALPAFDKKIKGFAMADAVLTGVETRTSSPIRIKRNEQFQSLNTKGLYPAGEGAGYAGGILSAAVDGIKVAEAVALDLLGKVAD
;
A
#
# COMPACT_ATOMS: atom_id res chain seq x y z
N PRO A 1 24.68 -1.49 17.74
CA PRO A 1 23.63 -1.76 18.77
C PRO A 1 22.71 -2.91 18.33
N ILE A 2 22.42 -3.87 19.23
CA ILE A 2 21.66 -5.10 18.91
C ILE A 2 20.20 -4.81 18.54
N LEU A 3 19.58 -3.78 19.13
CA LEU A 3 18.17 -3.45 18.91
C LEU A 3 17.84 -2.93 17.51
N GLY A 4 18.84 -2.44 16.75
CA GLY A 4 18.63 -1.90 15.40
C GLY A 4 17.84 -0.59 15.35
N ALA A 5 17.37 -0.24 14.16
CA ALA A 5 16.46 0.90 13.92
C ALA A 5 15.04 0.55 14.38
N ALA A 6 14.43 1.43 15.17
CA ALA A 6 13.11 1.23 15.77
C ALA A 6 11.98 1.09 14.74
N ASP A 7 10.97 0.30 15.08
CA ASP A 7 9.77 0.06 14.28
C ASP A 7 8.49 0.55 14.97
N TYR A 8 7.38 0.55 14.24
CA TYR A 8 6.05 0.77 14.79
C TYR A 8 4.98 0.01 14.02
N LYS A 9 3.85 -0.23 14.69
CA LYS A 9 2.61 -0.74 14.11
C LYS A 9 1.41 -0.05 14.74
N LEU A 10 0.60 0.60 13.93
CA LEU A 10 -0.49 1.46 14.35
C LEU A 10 -1.79 1.05 13.68
N VAL A 11 -2.88 1.12 14.44
CA VAL A 11 -4.26 0.90 13.98
C VAL A 11 -5.15 1.90 14.69
N HIS A 12 -6.11 2.48 13.96
CA HIS A 12 -7.17 3.35 14.49
C HIS A 12 -8.49 3.01 13.79
N HIS A 13 -9.55 2.87 14.58
CA HIS A 13 -10.91 2.69 14.08
C HIS A 13 -11.61 4.04 14.10
N CYS A 14 -11.91 4.56 12.91
CA CYS A 14 -12.46 5.88 12.71
C CYS A 14 -13.97 5.93 12.97
N LYS A 15 -14.49 7.14 13.24
CA LYS A 15 -15.92 7.36 13.47
C LYS A 15 -16.78 7.02 12.26
N ASN A 16 -16.23 7.15 11.05
CA ASN A 16 -16.92 6.81 9.79
C ASN A 16 -16.93 5.30 9.49
N GLY A 17 -16.54 4.45 10.45
CA GLY A 17 -16.56 3.00 10.32
C GLY A 17 -15.34 2.40 9.61
N ARG A 18 -14.44 3.24 9.09
CA ARG A 18 -13.19 2.77 8.45
C ARG A 18 -12.12 2.46 9.47
N SER A 19 -11.18 1.59 9.08
CA SER A 19 -9.98 1.33 9.88
C SER A 19 -8.76 1.82 9.11
N VAL A 20 -7.96 2.66 9.75
CA VAL A 20 -6.67 3.15 9.23
C VAL A 20 -5.56 2.44 9.96
N TYR A 21 -4.54 2.00 9.24
CA TYR A 21 -3.40 1.31 9.84
C TYR A 21 -2.09 1.57 9.09
N SER A 22 -0.97 1.41 9.78
CA SER A 22 0.36 1.45 9.18
C SER A 22 0.68 0.11 8.51
N PHE A 23 1.12 0.14 7.26
CA PHE A 23 1.49 -1.00 6.44
C PHE A 23 2.92 -0.85 5.91
N CYS A 24 3.62 -1.99 5.76
CA CYS A 24 5.00 -2.05 5.23
C CYS A 24 5.94 -0.99 5.86
N MET A 25 5.94 -0.87 7.18
CA MET A 25 6.79 0.12 7.85
C MET A 25 8.27 -0.21 7.63
N CYS A 26 9.01 0.79 7.16
CA CYS A 26 10.39 0.71 6.70
C CYS A 26 11.26 1.67 7.54
N PRO A 27 11.95 1.18 8.59
CA PRO A 27 12.87 2.01 9.38
C PRO A 27 14.06 2.47 8.55
N GLY A 28 14.44 3.74 8.69
CA GLY A 28 15.60 4.31 8.00
C GLY A 28 15.63 3.94 6.52
N GLY A 29 14.52 4.19 5.83
CA GLY A 29 14.27 3.75 4.47
C GLY A 29 13.81 4.88 3.54
N THR A 30 13.40 4.47 2.35
CA THR A 30 12.98 5.31 1.22
C THR A 30 11.55 4.97 0.83
N VAL A 31 10.75 6.00 0.53
CA VAL A 31 9.52 5.84 -0.26
C VAL A 31 9.98 5.67 -1.71
N VAL A 32 9.41 4.71 -2.44
CA VAL A 32 9.86 4.37 -3.80
C VAL A 32 8.74 4.52 -4.83
N ALA A 33 9.11 4.86 -6.07
CA ALA A 33 8.22 4.80 -7.22
C ALA A 33 7.99 3.33 -7.63
N ALA A 34 6.76 2.86 -7.44
CA ALA A 34 6.38 1.46 -7.64
C ALA A 34 5.41 1.26 -8.82
N THR A 35 5.25 2.29 -9.67
CA THR A 35 4.35 2.19 -10.82
C THR A 35 4.90 1.19 -11.85
N SER A 36 3.99 0.47 -12.48
CA SER A 36 4.26 -0.41 -13.62
C SER A 36 3.36 -0.08 -14.81
N GLU A 37 2.65 1.04 -14.75
CA GLU A 37 1.75 1.49 -15.81
C GLU A 37 2.08 2.94 -16.22
N VAL A 38 2.03 3.20 -17.53
CA VAL A 38 2.26 4.55 -18.08
C VAL A 38 1.15 5.49 -17.63
N GLY A 39 1.51 6.69 -17.20
CA GLY A 39 0.53 7.70 -16.77
C GLY A 39 -0.10 7.41 -15.40
N HIS A 40 0.57 6.59 -14.57
CA HIS A 40 0.10 6.19 -13.25
C HIS A 40 1.22 6.39 -12.23
N VAL A 41 0.89 6.88 -11.04
CA VAL A 41 1.82 7.02 -9.89
C VAL A 41 1.40 6.05 -8.79
N VAL A 42 2.36 5.29 -8.29
CA VAL A 42 2.21 4.34 -7.18
C VAL A 42 3.38 4.50 -6.23
N THR A 43 3.13 4.46 -4.93
CA THR A 43 4.16 4.41 -3.89
C THR A 43 4.34 3.02 -3.31
N ASN A 44 5.53 2.78 -2.74
CA ASN A 44 5.79 1.72 -1.78
C ASN A 44 6.91 2.13 -0.82
N GLY A 45 7.27 1.25 0.12
CA GLY A 45 8.39 1.42 1.05
C GLY A 45 9.54 0.45 0.77
N MET A 46 10.76 0.90 1.00
CA MET A 46 11.97 0.08 0.96
C MET A 46 12.95 0.51 2.06
N SER A 47 13.70 -0.43 2.63
CA SER A 47 14.89 -0.14 3.41
C SER A 47 16.05 -1.03 2.95
N GLN A 48 17.26 -0.48 2.94
CA GLN A 48 18.48 -1.29 2.90
C GLN A 48 18.64 -2.07 4.22
N TYR A 49 19.46 -3.12 4.22
CA TYR A 49 19.75 -3.89 5.43
C TYR A 49 20.24 -3.01 6.59
N SER A 50 21.04 -1.99 6.29
CA SER A 50 21.58 -1.05 7.27
C SER A 50 20.52 -0.17 7.95
N ARG A 51 19.34 0.04 7.32
CA ARG A 51 18.25 0.89 7.82
C ARG A 51 18.72 2.25 8.35
N ASN A 52 19.61 2.89 7.59
CA ASN A 52 20.35 4.08 8.03
C ASN A 52 20.02 5.34 7.20
N GLU A 53 18.93 5.31 6.42
CA GLU A 53 18.44 6.53 5.77
C GLU A 53 17.81 7.47 6.80
N ARG A 54 17.66 8.73 6.40
CA ARG A 54 17.21 9.82 7.29
C ARG A 54 15.79 9.61 7.84
N ASN A 55 14.90 9.02 7.06
CA ASN A 55 13.47 8.96 7.35
C ASN A 55 13.02 7.53 7.68
N ALA A 56 12.03 7.39 8.56
CA ALA A 56 11.19 6.20 8.62
C ALA A 56 9.93 6.44 7.79
N ASN A 57 9.45 5.44 7.05
CA ASN A 57 8.23 5.54 6.27
C ASN A 57 7.31 4.33 6.49
N SER A 58 6.02 4.49 6.23
CA SER A 58 5.04 3.40 6.13
C SER A 58 3.86 3.86 5.29
N GLY A 59 3.15 2.93 4.66
CA GLY A 59 1.86 3.22 4.06
C GLY A 59 0.81 3.44 5.16
N ILE A 60 0.17 4.61 5.19
CA ILE A 60 -0.97 4.87 6.06
C ILE A 60 -2.24 4.61 5.26
N VAL A 61 -2.75 3.38 5.39
CA VAL A 61 -3.75 2.84 4.47
C VAL A 61 -5.10 2.66 5.15
N VAL A 62 -6.17 2.74 4.35
CA VAL A 62 -7.56 2.58 4.79
C VAL A 62 -8.11 1.30 4.20
N GLY A 63 -8.76 0.48 5.03
CA GLY A 63 -9.46 -0.71 4.55
C GLY A 63 -10.60 -0.38 3.60
N ILE A 64 -10.62 -1.04 2.45
CA ILE A 64 -11.70 -0.96 1.44
C ILE A 64 -12.34 -2.34 1.24
N THR A 65 -13.59 -2.37 0.79
CA THR A 65 -14.34 -3.58 0.45
C THR A 65 -14.86 -3.49 -0.99
N PRO A 66 -15.30 -4.60 -1.61
CA PRO A 66 -15.92 -4.56 -2.93
C PRO A 66 -17.15 -3.64 -3.05
N ASP A 67 -17.78 -3.27 -1.93
CA ASP A 67 -18.87 -2.29 -1.92
C ASP A 67 -18.39 -0.88 -2.27
N ASP A 68 -17.08 -0.59 -2.11
CA ASP A 68 -16.45 0.68 -2.50
C ASP A 68 -16.17 0.77 -4.00
N TYR A 69 -16.15 -0.37 -4.69
CA TYR A 69 -15.89 -0.50 -6.13
C TYR A 69 -16.81 -1.59 -6.73
N PRO A 70 -18.13 -1.37 -6.72
CA PRO A 70 -19.08 -2.37 -7.20
C PRO A 70 -18.86 -2.61 -8.69
N GLY A 71 -19.03 -3.86 -9.12
CA GLY A 71 -18.95 -4.20 -10.53
C GLY A 71 -18.53 -5.63 -10.81
N ASN A 72 -17.79 -5.80 -11.90
CA ASN A 72 -17.27 -7.08 -12.34
C ASN A 72 -16.04 -7.51 -11.49
N PRO A 73 -15.54 -8.76 -11.61
CA PRO A 73 -14.40 -9.23 -10.82
C PRO A 73 -13.10 -8.42 -10.95
N LEU A 74 -12.97 -7.56 -11.97
CA LEU A 74 -11.83 -6.68 -12.21
C LEU A 74 -12.06 -5.24 -11.74
N ALA A 75 -13.24 -4.91 -11.19
CA ALA A 75 -13.58 -3.54 -10.77
C ALA A 75 -12.59 -2.95 -9.76
N GLY A 76 -11.97 -3.79 -8.91
CA GLY A 76 -10.90 -3.35 -8.01
C GLY A 76 -9.62 -2.90 -8.73
N ILE A 77 -9.30 -3.48 -9.89
CA ILE A 77 -8.17 -3.03 -10.73
C ILE A 77 -8.48 -1.66 -11.33
N ASP A 78 -9.70 -1.48 -11.85
CA ASP A 78 -10.13 -0.18 -12.40
C ASP A 78 -10.13 0.90 -11.32
N PHE A 79 -10.56 0.55 -10.10
CA PHE A 79 -10.50 1.44 -8.95
C PHE A 79 -9.06 1.83 -8.57
N GLN A 80 -8.12 0.88 -8.55
CA GLN A 80 -6.70 1.18 -8.34
C GLN A 80 -6.18 2.15 -9.41
N ARG A 81 -6.37 1.81 -10.69
CA ARG A 81 -5.92 2.63 -11.82
C ARG A 81 -6.48 4.04 -11.79
N GLN A 82 -7.75 4.21 -11.42
CA GLN A 82 -8.37 5.53 -11.26
C GLN A 82 -7.56 6.43 -10.32
N TRP A 83 -7.20 5.92 -9.15
CA TRP A 83 -6.47 6.72 -8.14
C TRP A 83 -5.00 6.89 -8.48
N GLU A 84 -4.38 5.89 -9.12
CA GLU A 84 -3.01 5.97 -9.61
C GLU A 84 -2.86 6.99 -10.76
N ALA A 85 -3.81 7.04 -11.69
CA ALA A 85 -3.86 8.04 -12.76
C ALA A 85 -4.16 9.43 -12.20
N ARG A 86 -5.07 9.53 -11.21
CA ARG A 86 -5.32 10.80 -10.51
C ARG A 86 -4.06 11.31 -9.81
N ALA A 87 -3.31 10.44 -9.16
CA ALA A 87 -2.06 10.80 -8.53
C ALA A 87 -1.01 11.27 -9.54
N PHE A 88 -0.93 10.65 -10.71
CA PHE A 88 -0.06 11.12 -11.80
C PHE A 88 -0.41 12.55 -12.26
N VAL A 89 -1.69 12.85 -12.43
CA VAL A 89 -2.16 14.20 -12.77
C VAL A 89 -1.84 15.21 -11.66
N LEU A 90 -2.09 14.85 -10.39
CA LEU A 90 -1.75 15.69 -9.25
C LEU A 90 -0.23 15.90 -9.09
N GLY A 91 0.56 14.92 -9.51
CA GLY A 91 2.01 14.97 -9.59
C GLY A 91 2.55 15.85 -10.72
N GLY A 92 1.68 16.43 -11.56
CA GLY A 92 2.08 17.27 -12.70
C GLY A 92 2.44 16.49 -13.96
N GLU A 93 2.03 15.22 -14.06
CA GLU A 93 2.25 14.37 -15.24
C GLU A 93 3.74 14.11 -15.57
N THR A 94 4.62 14.23 -14.58
CA THR A 94 6.09 14.03 -14.70
C THR A 94 6.60 12.76 -14.04
N TYR A 95 5.69 11.97 -13.43
CA TYR A 95 6.00 10.90 -12.45
C TYR A 95 6.55 11.39 -11.10
N ASP A 96 6.56 12.70 -10.84
CA ASP A 96 6.64 13.16 -9.47
C ASP A 96 5.40 12.70 -8.70
N ALA A 97 5.57 12.30 -7.45
CA ALA A 97 4.44 11.94 -6.61
C ALA A 97 3.77 13.21 -6.06
N PRO A 98 2.43 13.29 -6.01
CA PRO A 98 1.78 14.38 -5.30
C PRO A 98 2.11 14.27 -3.81
N GLY A 99 2.44 15.39 -3.17
CA GLY A 99 2.81 15.41 -1.76
C GLY A 99 2.22 16.58 -1.00
N GLN A 100 2.11 16.42 0.32
CA GLN A 100 1.59 17.47 1.19
C GLN A 100 2.14 17.28 2.60
N LEU A 101 2.40 18.38 3.29
CA LEU A 101 2.78 18.34 4.70
C LEU A 101 1.58 17.92 5.55
N VAL A 102 1.81 17.09 6.57
CA VAL A 102 0.77 16.60 7.48
C VAL A 102 0.01 17.76 8.12
N GLY A 103 0.71 18.81 8.53
CA GLY A 103 0.08 20.00 9.12
C GLY A 103 -0.92 20.68 8.17
N ASP A 104 -0.55 20.82 6.91
CA ASP A 104 -1.39 21.44 5.89
C ASP A 104 -2.53 20.53 5.43
N PHE A 105 -2.29 19.22 5.34
CA PHE A 105 -3.31 18.21 5.06
C PHE A 105 -4.42 18.22 6.12
N LEU A 106 -4.05 18.30 7.40
CA LEU A 106 -4.98 18.43 8.53
C LEU A 106 -5.69 19.80 8.53
N ALA A 107 -4.99 20.86 8.15
CA ALA A 107 -5.54 22.22 8.01
C ALA A 107 -6.37 22.44 6.73
N LYS A 108 -6.50 21.42 5.87
CA LYS A 108 -7.25 21.47 4.60
C LYS A 108 -6.76 22.56 3.63
N ARG A 109 -5.44 22.71 3.50
CA ARG A 109 -4.82 23.66 2.57
C ARG A 109 -3.65 23.02 1.85
N PRO A 110 -3.33 23.40 0.59
CA PRO A 110 -2.17 22.86 -0.10
C PRO A 110 -0.86 23.31 0.56
N SER A 111 0.15 22.45 0.51
CA SER A 111 1.52 22.84 0.88
C SER A 111 2.19 23.62 -0.25
N THR A 112 3.01 24.60 0.10
CA THR A 112 3.72 25.46 -0.88
C THR A 112 5.24 25.37 -0.77
N ALA A 113 5.75 24.82 0.35
CA ALA A 113 7.16 24.59 0.59
C ALA A 113 7.33 23.37 1.51
N LEU A 114 8.50 22.72 1.42
CA LEU A 114 8.87 21.64 2.33
C LEU A 114 9.32 22.20 3.68
N GLY A 115 9.13 21.39 4.72
CA GLY A 115 9.63 21.67 6.07
C GLY A 115 10.99 21.02 6.32
N THR A 116 11.22 20.63 7.58
CA THR A 116 12.43 19.94 8.01
C THR A 116 12.59 18.52 7.47
N VAL A 117 11.49 17.84 7.13
CA VAL A 117 11.50 16.50 6.54
C VAL A 117 11.55 16.62 5.02
N GLN A 118 12.61 16.08 4.41
CA GLN A 118 12.77 16.02 2.96
C GLN A 118 12.20 14.68 2.45
N PRO A 119 11.38 14.65 1.39
CA PRO A 119 10.86 13.41 0.83
C PRO A 119 11.99 12.59 0.20
N SER A 120 11.85 11.26 0.25
CA SER A 120 12.83 10.33 -0.32
C SER A 120 12.39 9.72 -1.66
N TYR A 121 11.14 9.94 -2.07
CA TYR A 121 10.60 9.48 -3.34
C TYR A 121 11.35 10.10 -4.52
N THR A 122 11.75 9.26 -5.47
CA THR A 122 12.34 9.65 -6.75
C THR A 122 11.41 9.20 -7.88
N PRO A 123 11.19 10.01 -8.95
CA PRO A 123 11.97 11.17 -9.39
C PRO A 123 11.84 12.44 -8.53
N GLY A 124 10.72 12.66 -7.86
CA GLY A 124 10.50 13.82 -7.01
C GLY A 124 9.09 13.88 -6.40
N VAL A 125 8.81 14.94 -5.64
CA VAL A 125 7.50 15.19 -5.03
C VAL A 125 7.00 16.56 -5.42
N HIS A 126 5.80 16.60 -6.00
CA HIS A 126 5.08 17.82 -6.34
C HIS A 126 4.13 18.21 -5.20
N LEU A 127 4.38 19.35 -4.53
CA LEU A 127 3.52 19.78 -3.42
C LEU A 127 2.16 20.28 -3.93
N CYS A 128 1.09 19.68 -3.43
CA CYS A 128 -0.29 20.01 -3.80
C CYS A 128 -1.27 19.74 -2.65
N ASP A 129 -2.56 19.72 -2.95
CA ASP A 129 -3.61 19.26 -2.03
C ASP A 129 -3.97 17.79 -2.31
N LEU A 130 -3.71 16.91 -1.35
CA LEU A 130 -4.03 15.48 -1.43
C LEU A 130 -5.51 15.17 -1.16
N SER A 131 -6.34 16.16 -0.85
CA SER A 131 -7.78 15.95 -0.58
C SER A 131 -8.52 15.26 -1.73
N THR A 132 -7.97 15.26 -2.94
CA THR A 132 -8.55 14.62 -4.13
C THR A 132 -7.70 13.47 -4.68
N ALA A 133 -6.72 12.99 -3.90
CA ALA A 133 -5.84 11.89 -4.28
C ALA A 133 -6.46 10.51 -4.00
N LEU A 134 -7.47 10.45 -3.13
CA LEU A 134 -8.17 9.23 -2.70
C LEU A 134 -9.67 9.55 -2.51
N PRO A 135 -10.54 8.53 -2.34
CA PRO A 135 -11.95 8.77 -2.01
C PRO A 135 -12.12 9.57 -0.72
N ASP A 136 -13.18 10.39 -0.64
CA ASP A 136 -13.45 11.27 0.50
C ASP A 136 -13.45 10.53 1.85
N TYR A 137 -14.04 9.33 1.90
CA TYR A 137 -14.08 8.52 3.13
C TYR A 137 -12.68 8.12 3.62
N ALA A 138 -11.73 7.92 2.71
CA ALA A 138 -10.36 7.56 3.03
C ALA A 138 -9.58 8.79 3.50
N ILE A 139 -9.73 9.92 2.82
CA ILE A 139 -9.14 11.21 3.22
C ILE A 139 -9.63 11.62 4.62
N GLU A 140 -10.93 11.51 4.89
CA GLU A 140 -11.50 11.79 6.21
C GLU A 140 -10.93 10.85 7.29
N ALA A 141 -10.88 9.54 7.01
CA ALA A 141 -10.36 8.56 7.95
C ALA A 141 -8.87 8.80 8.28
N ILE A 142 -8.04 9.11 7.27
CA ILE A 142 -6.62 9.42 7.47
C ILE A 142 -6.46 10.71 8.30
N ARG A 143 -7.24 11.75 8.02
CA ARG A 143 -7.25 13.00 8.82
C ARG A 143 -7.60 12.74 10.28
N GLU A 144 -8.53 11.83 10.56
CA GLU A 144 -8.87 11.44 11.93
C GLU A 144 -7.75 10.62 12.59
N ALA A 145 -7.14 9.69 11.84
CA ALA A 145 -6.18 8.74 12.36
C ALA A 145 -4.81 9.37 12.71
N LEU A 146 -4.34 10.35 11.94
CA LEU A 146 -3.02 10.98 12.17
C LEU A 146 -2.88 11.56 13.59
N PRO A 147 -3.80 12.42 14.09
CA PRO A 147 -3.75 12.88 15.49
C PRO A 147 -3.94 11.75 16.52
N ALA A 148 -4.69 10.69 16.17
CA ALA A 148 -4.84 9.54 17.05
C ALA A 148 -3.53 8.73 17.18
N PHE A 149 -2.75 8.63 16.10
CA PHE A 149 -1.43 8.04 16.09
C PHE A 149 -0.41 8.88 16.85
N ASP A 150 -0.50 10.21 16.80
CA ASP A 150 0.37 11.12 17.56
C ASP A 150 0.28 10.91 19.08
N LYS A 151 -0.91 10.53 19.57
CA LYS A 151 -1.12 10.15 20.98
C LYS A 151 -0.43 8.84 21.36
N LYS A 152 -0.14 7.98 20.40
CA LYS A 152 0.56 6.69 20.59
C LYS A 152 2.07 6.85 20.44
N ILE A 153 2.49 7.63 19.46
CA ILE A 153 3.89 7.95 19.17
C ILE A 153 3.98 9.46 19.02
N LYS A 154 4.57 10.13 20.02
CA LYS A 154 4.71 11.58 20.01
C LYS A 154 5.45 12.05 18.75
N GLY A 155 4.86 12.97 18.02
CA GLY A 155 5.43 13.53 16.79
C GLY A 155 4.97 12.83 15.52
N PHE A 156 4.11 11.81 15.60
CA PHE A 156 3.58 11.14 14.41
C PHE A 156 2.77 12.09 13.52
N ALA A 157 2.10 13.09 14.11
CA ALA A 157 1.37 14.12 13.36
C ALA A 157 2.14 15.46 13.33
N MET A 158 3.48 15.43 13.37
CA MET A 158 4.28 16.65 13.25
C MET A 158 3.95 17.41 11.95
N ALA A 159 3.86 18.73 12.03
CA ALA A 159 3.41 19.56 10.90
C ALA A 159 4.27 19.38 9.64
N ASP A 160 5.58 19.24 9.82
CA ASP A 160 6.57 19.10 8.75
C ASP A 160 6.68 17.69 8.16
N ALA A 161 6.01 16.67 8.73
CA ALA A 161 6.01 15.33 8.14
C ALA A 161 5.37 15.35 6.75
N VAL A 162 5.86 14.53 5.83
CA VAL A 162 5.43 14.53 4.43
C VAL A 162 4.56 13.32 4.12
N LEU A 163 3.35 13.56 3.62
CA LEU A 163 2.53 12.55 2.93
C LEU A 163 2.95 12.55 1.46
N THR A 164 3.21 11.36 0.89
CA THR A 164 3.72 11.21 -0.48
C THR A 164 2.89 10.18 -1.25
N GLY A 165 2.40 10.57 -2.42
CA GLY A 165 1.74 9.73 -3.41
C GLY A 165 0.52 8.94 -2.92
N VAL A 166 0.24 7.84 -3.60
CA VAL A 166 -0.86 6.91 -3.28
C VAL A 166 -0.34 5.47 -3.22
N GLU A 167 -0.66 4.79 -2.12
CA GLU A 167 -0.29 3.40 -1.87
C GLU A 167 -1.47 2.48 -2.22
N THR A 168 -1.60 2.11 -3.49
CA THR A 168 -2.81 1.45 -4.04
C THR A 168 -2.74 -0.06 -4.12
N ARG A 169 -1.54 -0.65 -4.00
CA ARG A 169 -1.27 -2.08 -4.30
C ARG A 169 -0.82 -2.86 -3.06
N THR A 170 -1.56 -2.74 -1.97
CA THR A 170 -1.25 -3.41 -0.69
C THR A 170 -1.53 -4.90 -0.67
N SER A 171 -2.46 -5.35 -1.51
CA SER A 171 -2.82 -6.75 -1.75
C SER A 171 -3.56 -6.88 -3.08
N SER A 172 -3.76 -8.10 -3.57
CA SER A 172 -4.43 -8.31 -4.86
C SER A 172 -5.91 -7.87 -4.82
N PRO A 173 -6.37 -7.08 -5.81
CA PRO A 173 -7.77 -6.69 -5.94
C PRO A 173 -8.66 -7.84 -6.45
N ILE A 174 -8.08 -8.99 -6.79
CA ILE A 174 -8.80 -10.15 -7.31
C ILE A 174 -8.46 -11.42 -6.53
N ARG A 175 -9.40 -12.38 -6.56
CA ARG A 175 -9.19 -13.73 -6.05
C ARG A 175 -9.45 -14.73 -7.15
N ILE A 176 -8.39 -15.35 -7.67
CA ILE A 176 -8.50 -16.42 -8.67
C ILE A 176 -8.73 -17.73 -7.91
N LYS A 177 -10.00 -18.08 -7.69
CA LYS A 177 -10.38 -19.19 -6.81
C LYS A 177 -9.79 -20.53 -7.29
N ARG A 178 -9.25 -21.28 -6.35
CA ARG A 178 -8.75 -22.66 -6.52
C ARG A 178 -9.39 -23.62 -5.52
N ASN A 179 -9.46 -24.90 -5.87
CA ASN A 179 -9.97 -25.98 -5.02
C ASN A 179 -8.92 -26.45 -3.99
N GLU A 180 -9.25 -27.50 -3.23
CA GLU A 180 -8.36 -28.10 -2.22
C GLU A 180 -7.09 -28.70 -2.84
N GLN A 181 -7.14 -29.12 -4.11
CA GLN A 181 -5.99 -29.60 -4.88
C GLN A 181 -5.19 -28.46 -5.55
N PHE A 182 -5.42 -27.21 -5.13
CA PHE A 182 -4.74 -26.01 -5.63
C PHE A 182 -4.99 -25.67 -7.11
N GLN A 183 -5.91 -26.36 -7.78
CA GLN A 183 -6.26 -26.09 -9.18
C GLN A 183 -7.40 -25.08 -9.29
N SER A 184 -7.42 -24.29 -10.36
CA SER A 184 -8.54 -23.41 -10.68
C SER A 184 -9.86 -24.17 -10.67
N LEU A 185 -10.93 -23.55 -10.15
CA LEU A 185 -12.25 -24.18 -10.05
C LEU A 185 -12.83 -24.62 -11.40
N ASN A 186 -12.42 -23.99 -12.51
CA ASN A 186 -12.97 -24.22 -13.84
C ASN A 186 -11.93 -24.63 -14.91
N THR A 187 -10.64 -24.70 -14.56
CA THR A 187 -9.56 -25.05 -15.50
C THR A 187 -8.58 -26.00 -14.83
N LYS A 188 -8.69 -27.30 -15.15
CA LYS A 188 -7.74 -28.30 -14.66
C LYS A 188 -6.35 -28.05 -15.24
N GLY A 189 -5.31 -28.31 -14.45
CA GLY A 189 -3.91 -28.04 -14.77
C GLY A 189 -3.48 -26.58 -14.57
N LEU A 190 -4.39 -25.66 -14.22
CA LEU A 190 -4.06 -24.28 -13.87
C LEU A 190 -4.00 -24.13 -12.34
N TYR A 191 -2.88 -23.62 -11.81
CA TYR A 191 -2.64 -23.49 -10.36
C TYR A 191 -2.47 -22.03 -9.94
N PRO A 192 -3.54 -21.32 -9.55
CA PRO A 192 -3.43 -19.97 -9.00
C PRO A 192 -2.61 -19.96 -7.71
N ALA A 193 -1.58 -19.13 -7.62
CA ALA A 193 -0.64 -19.09 -6.48
C ALA A 193 -0.21 -17.67 -6.11
N GLY A 194 0.25 -17.52 -4.87
CA GLY A 194 0.87 -16.31 -4.36
C GLY A 194 -0.10 -15.14 -4.20
N GLU A 195 0.49 -13.93 -4.10
CA GLU A 195 -0.27 -12.71 -3.86
C GLU A 195 -1.17 -12.34 -5.04
N GLY A 196 -0.69 -12.49 -6.28
CA GLY A 196 -1.48 -12.18 -7.48
C GLY A 196 -2.81 -12.95 -7.55
N ALA A 197 -2.80 -14.23 -7.16
CA ALA A 197 -4.03 -15.04 -7.07
C ALA A 197 -4.88 -14.73 -5.83
N GLY A 198 -4.35 -13.93 -4.89
CA GLY A 198 -4.97 -13.52 -3.65
C GLY A 198 -4.73 -14.46 -2.46
N TYR A 199 -3.80 -15.42 -2.54
CA TYR A 199 -3.57 -16.46 -1.52
C TYR A 199 -2.38 -16.19 -0.58
N ALA A 200 -1.71 -15.05 -0.75
CA ALA A 200 -0.61 -14.58 0.10
C ALA A 200 -0.62 -13.05 0.21
N GLY A 201 0.18 -12.48 1.11
CA GLY A 201 0.24 -11.03 1.35
C GLY A 201 1.63 -10.54 1.78
N GLY A 202 2.67 -11.18 1.26
CA GLY A 202 4.07 -10.86 1.56
C GLY A 202 5.02 -12.01 1.26
N ILE A 203 6.31 -11.71 1.17
CA ILE A 203 7.37 -12.60 0.67
C ILE A 203 7.30 -14.01 1.26
N LEU A 204 7.29 -14.13 2.59
CA LEU A 204 7.28 -15.44 3.26
C LEU A 204 6.00 -16.23 2.96
N SER A 205 4.83 -15.59 3.06
CA SER A 205 3.56 -16.25 2.78
C SER A 205 3.42 -16.68 1.32
N ALA A 206 3.95 -15.88 0.39
CA ALA A 206 3.96 -16.20 -1.03
C ALA A 206 4.90 -17.37 -1.34
N ALA A 207 6.07 -17.43 -0.69
CA ALA A 207 6.99 -18.56 -0.80
C ALA A 207 6.36 -19.85 -0.24
N VAL A 208 5.73 -19.78 0.93
CA VAL A 208 5.00 -20.92 1.53
C VAL A 208 3.87 -21.40 0.62
N ASP A 209 3.09 -20.49 0.04
CA ASP A 209 2.05 -20.84 -0.92
C ASP A 209 2.65 -21.50 -2.18
N GLY A 210 3.77 -20.98 -2.67
CA GLY A 210 4.50 -21.55 -3.80
C GLY A 210 4.99 -22.97 -3.55
N ILE A 211 5.51 -23.27 -2.35
CA ILE A 211 5.92 -24.63 -1.97
C ILE A 211 4.71 -25.58 -2.01
N LYS A 212 3.58 -25.20 -1.40
CA LYS A 212 2.36 -26.02 -1.38
C LYS A 212 1.83 -26.29 -2.79
N VAL A 213 1.83 -25.28 -3.64
CA VAL A 213 1.41 -25.41 -5.03
C VAL A 213 2.36 -26.33 -5.81
N ALA A 214 3.67 -26.21 -5.60
CA ALA A 214 4.65 -27.10 -6.23
C ALA A 214 4.47 -28.57 -5.80
N GLU A 215 4.20 -28.82 -4.51
CA GLU A 215 3.87 -30.15 -3.99
C GLU A 215 2.59 -30.71 -4.63
N ALA A 216 1.53 -29.89 -4.71
CA ALA A 216 0.26 -30.28 -5.33
C ALA A 216 0.42 -30.62 -6.82
N VAL A 217 1.21 -29.84 -7.56
CA VAL A 217 1.54 -30.11 -8.97
C VAL A 217 2.31 -31.44 -9.09
N ALA A 218 3.31 -31.67 -8.23
CA ALA A 218 4.10 -32.89 -8.26
C ALA A 218 3.24 -34.15 -7.99
N LEU A 219 2.30 -34.06 -7.04
CA LEU A 219 1.38 -35.15 -6.73
C LEU A 219 0.42 -35.44 -7.88
N ASP A 220 -0.17 -34.41 -8.49
CA ASP A 220 -1.06 -34.54 -9.65
C ASP A 220 -0.35 -35.21 -10.84
N LEU A 221 0.89 -34.78 -11.14
CA LEU A 221 1.72 -35.38 -12.19
C LEU A 221 2.06 -36.86 -11.94
N LEU A 222 2.16 -37.26 -10.67
CA LEU A 222 2.42 -38.65 -10.27
C LEU A 222 1.14 -39.50 -10.14
N GLY A 223 -0.05 -38.92 -10.41
CA GLY A 223 -1.33 -39.59 -10.21
C GLY A 223 -1.65 -39.87 -8.73
N LYS A 224 -1.02 -39.13 -7.81
CA LYS A 224 -1.26 -39.23 -6.37
C LYS A 224 -2.17 -38.08 -5.94
N VAL A 225 -3.14 -38.38 -5.09
CA VAL A 225 -3.93 -37.32 -4.43
C VAL A 225 -3.10 -36.82 -3.24
N ALA A 226 -3.06 -35.51 -3.02
CA ALA A 226 -2.47 -34.96 -1.79
C ALA A 226 -3.33 -35.38 -0.59
N ASP A 227 -2.72 -36.09 0.36
CA ASP A 227 -3.31 -36.46 1.66
C ASP A 227 -3.53 -35.22 2.55
#